data_AF-A0A1J4N8W9-F1
#
_entry.id   AF-A0A1J4N8W9-F1
#
_cell.length_a   1.000
_cell.length_b   1.000
_cell.length_c   1.000
_cell.angle_alpha   90.00
_cell.angle_beta   90.00
_cell.angle_gamma   90.00
#
_symmetry.space_group_name_H-M   'P 1'
#
loop_
_entity.id
_entity.type
_entity.pdbx_description
1 polymer ?
#
loop_
_entity_poly.entity_id
_entity_poly.type
_entity_poly.pdbx_seq_one_letter_code
_entity_poly.pdbx_strand_id
1 'polypeptide(L)'
;MRLTEHELTVALTGTAKTFLGSGRKFRKGGADIDQVWDETDRFQRFKLLDSIGTQIFPVLTDLPDVDVPVGGRPSFPEEQIREVVERHVGDVGRLRRAVTVKARVALVQTALSNLPPRAEGDLRLND
;
A
#
# COMPACT_ATOMS: atom_id res chain seq x y z
N MET A 1 -8.18 9.13 -13.02
CA MET A 1 -8.48 7.70 -13.15
C MET A 1 -8.18 7.02 -11.82
N ARG A 2 -9.02 6.06 -11.44
CA ARG A 2 -8.88 5.28 -10.19
C ARG A 2 -7.75 4.26 -10.34
N LEU A 3 -7.25 3.75 -9.22
CA LEU A 3 -6.35 2.62 -9.23
C LEU A 3 -7.06 1.36 -9.76
N THR A 4 -6.39 0.58 -10.60
CA THR A 4 -6.93 -0.67 -11.13
C THR A 4 -6.82 -1.81 -10.10
N GLU A 5 -7.55 -2.90 -10.31
CA GLU A 5 -7.45 -4.11 -9.47
C GLU A 5 -6.01 -4.68 -9.47
N HIS A 6 -5.35 -4.65 -10.62
CA HIS A 6 -3.96 -5.07 -10.75
C HIS A 6 -3.04 -4.19 -9.90
N GLU A 7 -3.18 -2.87 -10.02
CA GLU A 7 -2.43 -1.88 -9.24
C GLU A 7 -2.65 -2.10 -7.73
N LEU A 8 -3.88 -2.31 -7.28
CA LEU A 8 -4.21 -2.59 -5.87
C LEU A 8 -3.57 -3.89 -5.37
N THR A 9 -3.57 -4.94 -6.19
CA THR A 9 -2.96 -6.24 -5.85
C THR A 9 -1.45 -6.12 -5.71
N VAL A 10 -0.80 -5.40 -6.62
CA VAL A 10 0.66 -5.17 -6.57
C VAL A 10 1.01 -4.29 -5.38
N ALA A 11 0.26 -3.22 -5.13
CA ALA A 11 0.47 -2.33 -3.99
C ALA A 11 0.41 -3.10 -2.66
N LEU A 12 -0.61 -3.95 -2.47
CA LEU A 12 -0.76 -4.76 -1.27
C LEU A 12 0.39 -5.77 -1.12
N THR A 13 0.70 -6.51 -2.18
CA THR A 13 1.72 -7.56 -2.14
C THR A 13 3.11 -6.98 -1.90
N GLY A 14 3.46 -5.89 -2.58
CA GLY A 14 4.74 -5.19 -2.39
C GLY A 14 4.88 -4.59 -0.98
N THR A 15 3.79 -4.07 -0.43
CA THR A 15 3.77 -3.58 0.97
C THR A 15 4.00 -4.72 1.96
N ALA A 16 3.34 -5.86 1.78
CA ALA A 16 3.51 -7.03 2.63
C ALA A 16 4.95 -7.57 2.59
N LYS A 17 5.52 -7.68 1.39
CA LYS A 17 6.93 -8.03 1.17
C LYS A 17 7.89 -7.07 1.88
N THR A 18 7.68 -5.76 1.71
CA THR A 18 8.48 -4.72 2.37
C THR A 18 8.40 -4.84 3.90
N PHE A 19 7.21 -5.09 4.44
CA PHE A 19 7.00 -5.26 5.87
C PHE A 19 7.74 -6.49 6.42
N LEU A 20 7.68 -7.63 5.72
CA LEU A 20 8.43 -8.84 6.09
C LEU A 20 9.93 -8.60 6.07
N GLY A 21 10.45 -7.98 5.00
CA GLY A 21 11.87 -7.65 4.87
C GLY A 21 12.38 -6.69 5.96
N SER A 22 11.51 -5.81 6.47
CA SER A 22 11.86 -4.88 7.56
C SER A 22 12.05 -5.57 8.92
N GLY A 23 11.61 -6.82 9.08
CA GLY A 23 11.68 -7.58 10.32
C GLY A 23 13.13 -7.78 10.83
N ARG A 24 13.31 -7.73 12.15
CA ARG A 24 14.63 -7.80 12.81
C ARG A 24 15.47 -9.02 12.41
N LYS A 25 14.82 -10.16 12.12
CA LYS A 25 15.44 -11.41 11.67
C LYS A 25 16.09 -11.26 10.30
N PHE A 26 15.44 -10.57 9.37
CA PHE A 26 15.85 -10.45 7.97
C PHE A 26 16.79 -9.25 7.74
N ARG A 27 16.60 -8.17 8.50
CA ARG A 27 17.47 -6.99 8.46
C ARG A 27 18.93 -7.28 8.80
N LYS A 28 19.20 -8.24 9.69
CA LYS A 28 20.57 -8.61 10.09
C LYS A 28 21.27 -9.55 9.12
N GLY A 29 20.52 -10.24 8.26
CA GLY A 29 21.05 -11.27 7.35
C GLY A 29 21.13 -10.85 5.88
N GLY A 30 20.62 -9.66 5.52
CA GLY A 30 20.54 -9.25 4.10
C GLY A 30 19.68 -10.21 3.26
N ALA A 31 18.66 -10.82 3.87
CA ALA A 31 17.84 -11.83 3.22
C ALA A 31 17.07 -11.20 2.04
N ASP A 32 17.01 -11.93 0.93
CA ASP A 32 16.21 -11.57 -0.24
C ASP A 32 14.72 -11.58 0.14
N ILE A 33 14.04 -10.47 -0.08
CA ILE A 33 12.63 -10.28 0.29
C ILE A 33 11.74 -11.26 -0.49
N ASP A 34 12.07 -11.56 -1.75
CA ASP A 34 11.29 -12.48 -2.56
C ASP A 34 11.45 -13.92 -2.06
N GLN A 35 12.66 -14.32 -1.67
CA GLN A 35 12.89 -15.60 -1.03
C GLN A 35 12.13 -15.72 0.30
N VAL A 36 12.20 -14.69 1.16
CA VAL A 36 11.48 -14.68 2.44
C VAL A 36 9.97 -14.78 2.23
N TRP A 37 9.45 -14.07 1.23
CA TRP A 37 8.05 -14.18 0.85
C TRP A 37 7.72 -15.61 0.46
N ASP A 38 8.51 -16.23 -0.41
CA ASP A 38 8.29 -17.58 -0.94
C ASP A 38 8.44 -18.69 0.10
N GLU A 39 9.25 -18.47 1.14
CA GLU A 39 9.38 -19.36 2.29
C GLU A 39 8.28 -19.17 3.34
N THR A 40 7.55 -18.04 3.30
CA THR A 40 6.48 -17.76 4.27
C THR A 40 5.28 -18.67 4.02
N ASP A 41 4.73 -19.27 5.08
CA ASP A 41 3.54 -20.13 4.96
C ASP A 41 2.32 -19.38 4.39
N ARG A 42 1.47 -20.09 3.64
CA ARG A 42 0.30 -19.51 2.97
C ARG A 42 -0.65 -18.81 3.95
N PHE A 43 -0.90 -19.39 5.12
CA PHE A 43 -1.78 -18.80 6.11
C PHE A 43 -1.16 -17.56 6.75
N GLN A 44 0.16 -17.54 6.92
CA GLN A 44 0.88 -16.35 7.38
C GLN A 44 0.81 -15.22 6.35
N ARG A 45 1.03 -15.51 5.06
CA ARG A 45 0.85 -14.52 3.98
C ARG A 45 -0.56 -13.96 3.98
N PHE A 46 -1.58 -14.82 4.08
CA PHE A 46 -2.97 -14.38 4.15
C PHE A 46 -3.22 -13.40 5.29
N LYS A 47 -2.81 -13.74 6.52
CA LYS A 47 -3.00 -12.85 7.69
C LYS A 47 -2.29 -11.51 7.53
N LEU A 48 -1.12 -11.51 6.90
CA LEU A 48 -0.38 -10.28 6.63
C LEU A 48 -1.10 -9.41 5.58
N LEU A 49 -1.51 -10.02 4.47
CA LEU A 49 -2.23 -9.35 3.39
C LEU A 49 -3.57 -8.79 3.90
N ASP A 50 -4.33 -9.56 4.69
CA ASP A 50 -5.59 -9.12 5.29
C ASP A 50 -5.40 -7.94 6.25
N SER A 51 -4.40 -8.05 7.15
CA SER A 51 -4.09 -6.98 8.11
C SER A 51 -3.62 -5.68 7.45
N ILE A 52 -2.86 -5.76 6.36
CA ILE A 52 -2.41 -4.57 5.62
C ILE A 52 -3.56 -4.03 4.76
N GLY A 53 -4.27 -4.90 4.04
CA GLY A 53 -5.36 -4.55 3.14
C GLY A 53 -6.47 -3.76 3.82
N THR A 54 -6.87 -4.19 5.03
CA THR A 54 -7.86 -3.48 5.86
C THR A 54 -7.45 -2.06 6.25
N GLN A 55 -6.15 -1.74 6.20
CA GLN A 55 -5.63 -0.41 6.52
C GLN A 55 -5.41 0.47 5.30
N ILE A 56 -4.97 -0.10 4.17
CA ILE A 56 -4.60 0.67 2.98
C ILE A 56 -5.73 0.81 1.97
N PHE A 57 -6.57 -0.21 1.77
CA PHE A 57 -7.55 -0.17 0.69
C PHE A 57 -8.59 0.94 0.83
N PRO A 58 -9.20 1.19 2.00
CA PRO A 58 -10.13 2.30 2.14
C PRO A 58 -9.52 3.63 1.73
N VAL A 59 -8.25 3.85 2.07
CA VAL A 59 -7.50 5.07 1.71
C VAL A 59 -7.20 5.11 0.22
N LEU A 60 -6.66 4.03 -0.34
CA LEU A 60 -6.29 3.96 -1.76
C LEU A 60 -7.49 4.15 -2.69
N THR A 61 -8.68 3.69 -2.29
CA THR A 61 -9.91 3.86 -3.06
C THR A 61 -10.56 5.24 -2.89
N ASP A 62 -10.24 5.96 -1.82
CA ASP A 62 -10.76 7.32 -1.53
C ASP A 62 -9.77 8.42 -1.93
N LEU A 63 -8.59 8.05 -2.44
CA LEU A 63 -7.69 8.99 -3.11
C LEU A 63 -8.37 9.53 -4.38
N PRO A 64 -8.13 10.82 -4.70
CA PRO A 64 -8.75 11.42 -5.87
C PRO A 64 -8.23 10.82 -7.16
N ASP A 65 -9.08 10.87 -8.17
CA ASP A 65 -8.75 10.47 -9.52
C ASP A 65 -7.61 11.33 -10.08
N VAL A 66 -6.51 10.69 -10.49
CA VAL A 66 -5.40 11.34 -11.19
C VAL A 66 -5.26 10.77 -12.59
N ASP A 67 -5.04 11.63 -13.57
CA ASP A 67 -4.71 11.17 -14.91
C ASP A 67 -3.25 10.74 -14.94
N VAL A 68 -2.99 9.51 -15.39
CA VAL A 68 -1.64 8.95 -15.45
C VAL A 68 -1.45 8.38 -16.84
N PRO A 69 -0.49 8.89 -17.62
CA PRO A 69 -0.21 8.36 -18.94
C PRO A 69 0.33 6.93 -18.85
N VAL A 70 0.25 6.18 -19.96
CA VAL A 70 0.93 4.88 -20.09
C VAL A 70 2.42 5.04 -19.77
N GLY A 71 2.96 4.11 -18.98
CA GLY A 71 4.33 4.16 -18.48
C GLY A 71 4.56 5.15 -17.32
N GLY A 72 3.57 5.97 -16.98
CA GLY A 72 3.58 6.82 -15.79
C GLY A 72 3.24 6.06 -14.52
N ARG A 73 3.45 6.69 -13.37
CA ARG A 73 2.98 6.20 -12.06
C ARG A 73 2.15 7.29 -11.38
N PRO A 74 1.04 6.94 -10.71
CA PRO A 74 0.31 7.90 -9.90
C PRO A 74 1.20 8.40 -8.76
N SER A 75 1.12 9.70 -8.49
CA SER A 75 1.83 10.34 -7.39
C SER A 75 0.86 11.26 -6.65
N PHE A 76 0.92 11.21 -5.33
CA PHE A 76 0.06 11.98 -4.44
C PHE A 76 0.93 12.72 -3.43
N PRO A 77 0.72 14.03 -3.21
CA PRO A 77 1.36 14.75 -2.13
C PRO A 77 1.07 14.10 -0.78
N GLU A 78 2.04 14.15 0.15
CA GLU A 78 1.86 13.56 1.49
C GLU A 78 0.65 14.15 2.22
N GLU A 79 0.41 15.45 2.12
CA GLU A 79 -0.74 16.11 2.77
C GLU A 79 -2.07 15.58 2.25
N GLN A 80 -2.17 15.27 0.95
CA GLN A 80 -3.36 14.67 0.37
C GLN A 80 -3.59 13.26 0.91
N ILE A 81 -2.54 12.44 0.98
CA ILE A 81 -2.61 11.10 1.59
C ILE A 81 -3.05 11.23 3.05
N ARG A 82 -2.46 12.18 3.78
CA ARG A 82 -2.77 12.44 5.19
C ARG A 82 -4.25 12.79 5.39
N GLU A 83 -4.78 13.71 4.61
CA GLU A 83 -6.19 14.11 4.68
C GLU A 83 -7.13 12.91 4.52
N VAL A 84 -6.87 12.04 3.53
CA VAL A 84 -7.68 10.84 3.31
C VAL A 84 -7.53 9.87 4.48
N VAL A 85 -6.30 9.61 4.93
CA VAL A 85 -6.04 8.76 6.11
C VAL A 85 -6.81 9.26 7.32
N GLU A 86 -6.80 10.57 7.57
CA GLU A 86 -7.45 11.21 8.70
C GLU A 86 -8.97 11.02 8.71
N ARG A 87 -9.62 10.91 7.53
CA ARG A 87 -11.05 10.55 7.40
C ARG A 87 -11.35 9.10 7.81
N HIS A 88 -10.38 8.20 7.65
CA HIS A 88 -10.52 6.77 7.96
C HIS A 88 -10.00 6.38 9.35
N VAL A 89 -9.48 7.33 10.13
CA VAL A 89 -9.11 7.08 11.52
C VAL A 89 -10.31 7.45 12.39
N GLY A 90 -10.90 6.45 13.04
CA GLY A 90 -12.03 6.64 13.96
C GLY A 90 -11.68 7.49 15.18
N ASP A 91 -12.70 7.77 15.99
CA ASP A 91 -12.53 8.59 17.18
C ASP A 91 -11.71 7.86 18.26
N VAL A 92 -10.48 8.34 18.45
CA VAL A 92 -9.52 7.83 19.44
C VAL A 92 -8.82 9.01 20.10
N GLY A 93 -8.29 8.81 21.30
CA GLY A 93 -7.53 9.86 22.00
C GLY A 93 -6.42 10.48 21.13
N ARG A 94 -6.20 11.80 21.28
CA ARG A 94 -5.34 12.63 20.42
C ARG A 94 -3.98 12.02 20.09
N LEU A 95 -3.28 11.47 21.10
CA LEU A 95 -1.96 10.86 20.91
C LEU A 95 -2.04 9.60 20.03
N ARG A 96 -3.01 8.72 20.32
CA ARG A 96 -3.23 7.49 19.53
C ARG A 96 -3.59 7.84 18.10
N ARG A 97 -4.44 8.86 17.89
CA ARG A 97 -4.81 9.35 16.55
C ARG A 97 -3.55 9.77 15.77
N ALA A 98 -2.71 10.62 16.36
CA ALA A 98 -1.51 11.12 15.70
C ALA A 98 -0.55 9.98 15.27
N VAL A 99 -0.35 8.99 16.13
CA VAL A 99 0.49 7.81 15.83
C VAL A 99 -0.15 6.96 14.72
N THR A 100 -1.45 6.68 14.82
CA THR A 100 -2.17 5.89 13.82
C THR A 100 -2.15 6.56 12.45
N VAL A 101 -2.39 7.87 12.38
CA VAL A 101 -2.32 8.65 11.14
C VAL A 101 -0.92 8.54 10.54
N LYS A 102 0.13 8.83 11.33
CA LYS A 102 1.51 8.77 10.85
C LYS A 102 1.89 7.38 10.31
N ALA A 103 1.52 6.32 11.05
CA ALA A 103 1.81 4.95 10.65
C ALA A 103 1.07 4.56 9.36
N ARG A 104 -0.21 4.94 9.23
CA ARG A 104 -1.02 4.62 8.06
C ARG A 104 -0.60 5.42 6.83
N VAL A 105 -0.21 6.69 6.98
CA VAL A 105 0.40 7.49 5.89
C VAL A 105 1.65 6.79 5.34
N ALA A 106 2.57 6.38 6.22
CA ALA A 106 3.78 5.67 5.79
C ALA A 106 3.47 4.33 5.09
N LEU A 107 2.45 3.61 5.57
CA LEU A 107 2.00 2.35 4.95
C LEU A 107 1.42 2.60 3.55
N VAL A 108 0.62 3.64 3.38
CA VAL A 108 0.04 4.03 2.08
C VAL A 108 1.12 4.51 1.12
N GLN A 109 2.08 5.32 1.58
CA GLN A 109 3.24 5.72 0.76
C GLN A 109 4.05 4.51 0.30
N THR A 110 4.25 3.52 1.17
CA THR A 110 4.90 2.24 0.82
C THR A 110 4.09 1.51 -0.26
N ALA A 111 2.77 1.45 -0.13
CA ALA A 111 1.89 0.84 -1.13
C ALA A 111 1.99 1.54 -2.49
N LEU A 112 1.93 2.88 -2.50
CA LEU A 112 2.05 3.69 -3.71
C LEU A 112 3.42 3.53 -4.39
N SER A 113 4.51 3.39 -3.62
CA SER A 113 5.85 3.16 -4.19
C SER A 113 6.00 1.81 -4.91
N ASN A 114 5.15 0.84 -4.57
CA ASN A 114 5.15 -0.48 -5.20
C ASN A 114 4.30 -0.52 -6.48
N LEU A 115 3.55 0.54 -6.80
CA LEU A 115 2.72 0.58 -8.00
C LEU A 115 3.58 0.46 -9.26
N PRO A 116 3.25 -0.44 -10.19
CA PRO A 116 3.97 -0.55 -11.45
C PRO A 116 3.72 0.69 -12.32
N PRO A 117 4.58 0.97 -13.31
CA PRO A 117 4.20 1.87 -14.40
C PRO A 117 2.91 1.38 -15.06
N ARG A 118 2.01 2.31 -15.37
CA ARG A 118 0.69 1.98 -15.94
C ARG A 118 0.85 1.26 -17.27
N ALA A 119 0.28 0.07 -17.41
CA ALA A 119 0.31 -0.66 -18.66
C ALA A 119 -0.79 -0.17 -19.61
N GLU A 120 -0.59 -0.37 -20.92
CA GLU A 120 -1.62 -0.05 -21.91
C GLU A 120 -2.90 -0.88 -21.70
N GLY A 121 -2.77 -2.10 -21.17
CA GLY A 121 -3.90 -2.96 -20.79
C GLY A 121 -4.73 -2.44 -19.62
N ASP A 122 -4.18 -1.56 -18.79
CA ASP A 122 -4.87 -0.98 -17.63
C ASP A 122 -5.78 0.19 -18.01
N LEU A 123 -5.65 0.74 -19.22
CA LEU A 123 -6.47 1.87 -19.69
C LEU A 123 -7.89 1.47 -20.11
N ARG A 124 -8.15 0.18 -20.29
CA ARG A 124 -9.43 -0.33 -20.80
C ARG A 124 -10.35 -0.69 -19.65
N LEU A 125 -11.15 0.24 -19.13
CA LEU A 125 -12.33 -0.09 -18.29
C LEU A 125 -13.30 1.10 -18.10
N ASN A 126 -13.38 2.06 -19.03
CA ASN A 126 -14.44 3.08 -19.05
C ASN A 126 -14.97 3.25 -20.48
N ASP A 127 -15.78 2.28 -20.94
CA ASP A 127 -16.83 2.49 -21.94
C ASP A 127 -18.17 2.13 -21.28
#